data_AF-A0A924MUZ7-F1
#
_entry.id   AF-A0A924MUZ7-F1
#
_cell.length_a   1.000
_cell.length_b   1.000
_cell.length_c   1.000
_cell.angle_alpha   90.00
_cell.angle_beta   90.00
_cell.angle_gamma   90.00
#
_symmetry.space_group_name_H-M   'P 1'
#
loop_
_entity.id
_entity.type
_entity.pdbx_description
1 polymer ?
#
loop_
_entity_poly.entity_id
_entity_poly.type
_entity_poly.pdbx_seq_one_letter_code
_entity_poly.pdbx_strand_id
1 'polypeptide(L)'
;MSSKEHGAGLGAMTLGALGVVYGDIGTSPLYTLHEIFQPVSGVGVPLDAWHLIGAVSTIFWGLMLVVTLKYVILILRADNNGEGGAMALTALAAKAAGGTPQRRTLILLVGMFGATLFFGDSVITPAVTVMGAVEGIEVITPALKAYVVPISVLILVLLFSAQRFGTGAFGKLFGPIILVWFSGLAIVGALHISQAPEILKALNPVYAVEFLVDRGWHVLAALGAIVLALTGAEALYADMGHFGKTPIRLAWSTMVLPALALNYMGQGALLIHDPSAIANPFFKMFPQAWVAPVVVLAAMAAVIASQAVISGAFSM
;
A
#
# COMPACT_ATOMS: atom_id res chain seq x y z
N MET A 1 29.72 -27.95 -4.31
CA MET A 1 30.82 -27.27 -5.03
C MET A 1 30.51 -25.78 -5.09
N SER A 2 31.41 -24.99 -4.50
CA SER A 2 31.72 -23.57 -4.73
C SER A 2 30.59 -22.55 -4.91
N SER A 3 30.31 -21.84 -3.80
CA SER A 3 30.25 -20.38 -3.69
C SER A 3 30.44 -19.57 -4.99
N LYS A 4 29.40 -18.87 -5.45
CA LYS A 4 29.48 -17.70 -6.34
C LYS A 4 28.10 -17.04 -6.54
N GLU A 5 27.52 -16.48 -5.49
CA GLU A 5 26.65 -15.29 -5.66
C GLU A 5 27.21 -14.20 -4.77
N HIS A 6 27.74 -13.16 -5.41
CA HIS A 6 28.19 -11.95 -4.73
C HIS A 6 26.97 -11.37 -4.01
N GLY A 7 26.94 -11.52 -2.68
CA GLY A 7 25.90 -10.96 -1.84
C GLY A 7 25.80 -9.47 -2.13
N ALA A 8 24.69 -9.08 -2.77
CA ALA A 8 24.38 -7.67 -2.95
C ALA A 8 24.45 -7.00 -1.57
N GLY A 9 25.18 -5.89 -1.47
CA GLY A 9 25.32 -5.17 -0.20
C GLY A 9 23.95 -4.84 0.38
N LEU A 10 23.85 -4.76 1.71
CA LEU A 10 22.58 -4.52 2.42
C LEU A 10 21.75 -3.38 1.80
N GLY A 11 22.40 -2.31 1.34
CA GLY A 11 21.74 -1.19 0.64
C GLY A 11 21.10 -1.57 -0.70
N ALA A 12 21.76 -2.39 -1.52
CA ALA A 12 21.20 -2.87 -2.78
C ALA A 12 20.01 -3.81 -2.55
N MET A 13 20.10 -4.68 -1.53
CA MET A 13 18.97 -5.53 -1.12
C MET A 13 17.80 -4.70 -0.57
N THR A 14 18.09 -3.63 0.17
CA THR A 14 17.07 -2.73 0.71
C THR A 14 16.39 -1.93 -0.40
N LEU A 15 17.15 -1.46 -1.40
CA LEU A 15 16.61 -0.78 -2.57
C LEU A 15 15.78 -1.73 -3.44
N GLY A 16 16.23 -2.99 -3.58
CA GLY A 16 15.45 -4.04 -4.25
C GLY A 16 14.13 -4.32 -3.53
N ALA A 17 14.18 -4.49 -2.20
CA ALA A 17 13.00 -4.67 -1.36
C ALA A 17 12.06 -3.46 -1.48
N LEU A 18 12.57 -2.24 -1.50
CA LEU A 18 11.76 -1.04 -1.70
C LEU A 18 10.95 -1.11 -3.00
N GLY A 19 11.60 -1.54 -4.09
CA GLY A 19 10.96 -1.65 -5.41
C GLY A 19 9.94 -2.77 -5.52
N VAL A 20 10.25 -3.95 -4.98
CA VAL A 20 9.42 -5.15 -5.17
C VAL A 20 8.38 -5.32 -4.06
N VAL A 21 8.73 -5.03 -2.81
CA VAL A 21 7.89 -5.34 -1.65
C VAL A 21 6.87 -4.25 -1.36
N TYR A 22 7.27 -2.99 -1.51
CA TYR A 22 6.50 -1.84 -1.00
C TYR A 22 5.74 -1.08 -2.08
N GLY A 23 5.72 -1.57 -3.32
CA GLY A 23 4.95 -0.96 -4.40
C GLY A 23 3.46 -0.90 -4.08
N ASP A 24 2.88 -2.03 -3.65
CA ASP A 24 1.45 -2.16 -3.35
C ASP A 24 0.97 -1.15 -2.30
N ILE A 25 1.42 -1.31 -1.05
CA ILE A 25 1.10 -0.38 0.03
C ILE A 25 1.53 1.06 -0.27
N GLY A 26 2.60 1.25 -1.06
CA GLY A 26 3.12 2.56 -1.45
C GLY A 26 2.20 3.35 -2.39
N THR A 27 1.30 2.68 -3.10
CA THR A 27 0.37 3.31 -4.04
C THR A 27 -1.01 3.58 -3.45
N SER A 28 -1.32 3.03 -2.28
CA SER A 28 -2.56 3.29 -1.55
C SER A 28 -2.94 4.77 -1.34
N PRO A 29 -1.99 5.73 -1.17
CA PRO A 29 -2.37 7.13 -1.04
C PRO A 29 -3.06 7.74 -2.25
N LEU A 30 -3.03 7.08 -3.42
CA LEU A 30 -3.76 7.51 -4.61
C LEU A 30 -5.28 7.52 -4.40
N TYR A 31 -5.81 6.64 -3.54
CA TYR A 31 -7.25 6.40 -3.43
C TYR A 31 -7.79 6.42 -1.98
N THR A 32 -6.99 6.13 -0.94
CA THR A 32 -7.55 5.91 0.42
C THR A 32 -8.40 7.08 0.94
N LEU A 33 -7.89 8.32 0.94
CA LEU A 33 -8.67 9.44 1.50
C LEU A 33 -9.86 9.81 0.63
N HIS A 34 -9.77 9.61 -0.68
CA HIS A 34 -10.92 9.77 -1.56
C HIS A 34 -12.03 8.82 -1.13
N GLU A 35 -11.74 7.53 -0.99
CA GLU A 35 -12.71 6.50 -0.63
C GLU A 35 -13.30 6.68 0.78
N ILE A 36 -12.54 7.18 1.76
CA ILE A 36 -13.06 7.41 3.12
C ILE A 36 -14.12 8.51 3.15
N PHE A 37 -13.90 9.60 2.41
CA PHE A 37 -14.74 10.81 2.47
C PHE A 37 -15.67 10.97 1.27
N GLN A 38 -15.56 10.12 0.25
CA GLN A 38 -16.55 10.08 -0.82
C GLN A 38 -17.89 9.59 -0.23
N PRO A 39 -19.00 10.31 -0.45
CA PRO A 39 -20.29 9.94 0.10
C PRO A 39 -20.87 8.74 -0.66
N VAL A 40 -20.47 7.53 -0.28
CA VAL A 40 -21.12 6.30 -0.76
C VAL A 40 -22.50 6.20 -0.11
N SER A 41 -23.56 6.28 -0.93
CA SER A 41 -24.95 5.98 -0.53
C SER A 41 -25.56 6.89 0.57
N GLY A 42 -25.08 8.12 0.74
CA GLY A 42 -25.64 9.09 1.70
C GLY A 42 -25.23 8.88 3.16
N VAL A 43 -24.38 7.88 3.44
CA VAL A 43 -23.76 7.63 4.75
C VAL A 43 -22.25 7.89 4.63
N GLY A 44 -21.90 9.14 4.34
CA GLY A 44 -20.51 9.57 4.18
C GLY A 44 -19.87 9.98 5.51
N VAL A 45 -18.53 10.04 5.53
CA VAL A 45 -17.81 10.75 6.57
C VAL A 45 -17.89 12.26 6.30
N PRO A 46 -18.52 13.08 7.17
CA PRO A 46 -18.38 14.53 7.10
C PRO A 46 -16.95 14.97 6.86
N LEU A 47 -16.79 15.83 5.85
CA LEU A 47 -15.49 16.38 5.47
C LEU A 47 -15.24 17.64 6.32
N ASP A 48 -14.89 17.43 7.59
CA ASP A 48 -14.47 18.46 8.52
C ASP A 48 -13.13 18.08 9.20
N ALA A 49 -12.51 19.05 9.86
CA ALA A 49 -11.19 18.86 10.47
C ALA A 49 -11.16 17.74 11.52
N TRP A 50 -12.25 17.56 12.29
CA TRP A 50 -12.33 16.52 13.31
C TRP A 50 -12.26 15.14 12.69
N HIS A 51 -13.09 14.90 11.69
CA HIS A 51 -13.13 13.61 10.99
C HIS A 51 -11.87 13.36 10.16
N LEU A 52 -11.30 14.38 9.55
CA LEU A 52 -10.01 14.29 8.83
C LEU A 52 -8.88 13.86 9.77
N ILE A 53 -8.75 14.53 10.92
CA ILE A 53 -7.74 14.18 11.93
C ILE A 53 -7.97 12.75 12.43
N GLY A 54 -9.22 12.38 12.72
CA GLY A 54 -9.60 11.05 13.17
C GLY A 54 -9.30 9.93 12.16
N ALA A 55 -9.64 10.13 10.90
CA ALA A 55 -9.36 9.17 9.83
C ALA A 55 -7.85 9.01 9.59
N VAL A 56 -7.11 10.13 9.50
CA VAL A 56 -5.64 10.11 9.36
C VAL A 56 -4.98 9.47 10.58
N SER A 57 -5.49 9.72 11.78
CA SER A 57 -5.02 9.06 13.01
C SER A 57 -5.22 7.55 12.94
N THR A 58 -6.39 7.10 12.48
CA THR A 58 -6.70 5.68 12.33
C THR A 58 -5.77 5.02 11.30
N ILE A 59 -5.50 5.68 10.17
CA ILE A 59 -4.52 5.20 9.18
C ILE A 59 -3.13 5.10 9.82
N PHE A 60 -2.64 6.17 10.46
CA PHE A 60 -1.31 6.20 11.07
C PHE A 60 -1.15 5.08 12.11
N TRP A 61 -2.10 4.92 13.02
CA TRP A 61 -2.06 3.86 14.02
C TRP A 61 -2.30 2.47 13.43
N GLY A 62 -3.04 2.37 12.32
CA GLY A 62 -3.11 1.15 11.51
C GLY A 62 -1.74 0.75 10.95
N LEU A 63 -0.99 1.69 10.36
CA LEU A 63 0.39 1.45 9.90
C LEU A 63 1.33 1.05 11.06
N MET A 64 1.14 1.61 12.25
CA MET A 64 1.94 1.27 13.43
C MET A 64 1.59 -0.10 14.02
N LEU A 65 0.31 -0.43 14.16
CA LEU A 65 -0.12 -1.66 14.83
C LEU A 65 -0.17 -2.86 13.86
N VAL A 66 -0.74 -2.68 12.68
CA VAL A 66 -0.90 -3.76 11.70
C VAL A 66 0.40 -3.95 10.94
N VAL A 67 0.92 -2.92 10.28
CA VAL A 67 2.08 -3.12 9.39
C VAL A 67 3.38 -3.18 10.21
N THR A 68 3.61 -2.23 11.11
CA THR A 68 4.88 -2.17 11.86
C THR A 68 4.96 -3.25 12.93
N LEU A 69 4.02 -3.28 13.87
CA LEU A 69 4.06 -4.22 15.00
C LEU A 69 3.74 -5.65 14.55
N LYS A 70 2.55 -5.90 13.97
CA LYS A 70 2.18 -7.25 13.54
C LYS A 70 3.09 -7.74 12.42
N TYR A 71 3.16 -7.07 11.27
CA TYR A 71 3.88 -7.66 10.13
C TYR A 71 5.41 -7.56 10.26
N VAL A 72 5.96 -6.35 10.40
CA VAL A 72 7.40 -6.09 10.32
C VAL A 72 8.17 -6.61 11.55
N ILE A 73 7.60 -6.45 12.76
CA ILE A 73 8.27 -6.86 14.00
C ILE A 73 7.99 -8.32 14.34
N LEU A 74 6.72 -8.77 14.27
CA LEU A 74 6.32 -10.12 14.71
C LEU A 74 6.34 -11.14 13.58
N ILE A 75 5.55 -10.95 12.51
CA ILE A 75 5.34 -11.98 11.47
C ILE A 75 6.61 -12.24 10.66
N LEU A 76 7.45 -11.25 10.37
CA LEU A 76 8.78 -11.47 9.75
C LEU A 76 9.75 -12.31 10.61
N ARG A 77 9.39 -12.69 11.85
CA ARG A 77 10.15 -13.68 12.65
C ARG A 77 9.65 -15.10 12.46
N ALA A 78 8.44 -15.28 11.94
CA ALA A 78 7.84 -16.57 11.67
C ALA A 78 8.18 -16.98 10.23
N ASP A 79 9.41 -17.47 10.02
CA ASP A 79 9.83 -18.05 8.75
C ASP A 79 9.70 -19.57 8.75
N ASN A 80 9.49 -20.15 7.57
CA ASN A 80 9.54 -21.59 7.35
C ASN A 80 10.70 -21.90 6.40
N ASN A 81 11.89 -22.17 6.95
CA ASN A 81 13.15 -22.32 6.19
C ASN A 81 13.54 -21.06 5.39
N GLY A 82 13.36 -19.88 5.97
CA GLY A 82 13.64 -18.59 5.30
C GLY A 82 12.49 -18.04 4.46
N GLU A 83 11.49 -18.86 4.13
CA GLU A 83 10.30 -18.44 3.36
C GLU A 83 9.21 -17.85 4.26
N GLY A 84 8.48 -16.89 3.71
CA GLY A 84 7.30 -16.30 4.34
C GLY A 84 6.04 -16.44 3.48
N GLY A 85 5.00 -15.71 3.84
CA GLY A 85 3.70 -15.76 3.16
C GLY A 85 2.69 -16.72 3.80
N ALA A 86 1.44 -16.62 3.34
CA ALA A 86 0.31 -17.34 3.91
C ALA A 86 0.50 -18.86 3.91
N MET A 87 1.10 -19.42 2.86
CA MET A 87 1.32 -20.87 2.76
C MET A 87 2.47 -21.35 3.65
N ALA A 88 3.56 -20.58 3.75
CA ALA A 88 4.65 -20.85 4.69
C ALA A 88 4.15 -20.85 6.14
N LEU A 89 3.32 -19.86 6.51
CA LEU A 89 2.72 -19.78 7.83
C LEU A 89 1.72 -20.91 8.09
N THR A 90 0.91 -21.26 7.09
CA THR A 90 -0.03 -22.39 7.18
C THR A 90 0.71 -23.70 7.39
N ALA A 91 1.80 -23.93 6.66
CA ALA A 91 2.65 -25.11 6.83
C ALA A 91 3.29 -25.16 8.22
N LEU A 92 3.81 -24.03 8.71
CA LEU A 92 4.39 -23.91 10.05
C LEU A 92 3.34 -24.17 11.14
N ALA A 93 2.16 -23.57 11.01
CA ALA A 93 1.04 -23.77 11.93
C ALA A 93 0.54 -25.22 11.93
N ALA A 94 0.41 -25.84 10.76
CA ALA A 94 0.01 -27.23 10.61
C ALA A 94 1.03 -28.19 11.23
N LYS A 95 2.33 -27.88 11.13
CA LYS A 95 3.40 -28.63 11.79
C LYS A 95 3.38 -28.45 13.31
N ALA A 96 3.11 -27.23 13.78
CA ALA A 96 3.01 -26.91 15.21
C ALA A 96 1.77 -27.53 15.88
N ALA A 97 0.70 -27.80 15.12
CA ALA A 97 -0.54 -28.41 15.63
C ALA A 97 -0.40 -29.88 16.06
N GLY A 98 0.75 -30.51 15.82
CA GLY A 98 1.08 -31.85 16.29
C GLY A 98 0.29 -32.97 15.60
N GLY A 99 0.04 -34.06 16.33
CA GLY A 99 -0.52 -35.30 15.78
C GLY A 99 -2.05 -35.35 15.62
N THR A 100 -2.79 -34.30 15.99
CA THR A 100 -4.26 -34.31 15.92
C THR A 100 -4.73 -34.05 14.47
N PRO A 101 -5.26 -35.05 13.76
CA PRO A 101 -5.57 -34.90 12.33
C PRO A 101 -6.61 -33.80 12.07
N GLN A 102 -7.61 -33.67 12.96
CA GLN A 102 -8.67 -32.67 12.86
C GLN A 102 -8.15 -31.22 12.94
N ARG A 103 -7.23 -30.94 13.88
CA ARG A 103 -6.62 -29.60 14.01
C ARG A 103 -5.78 -29.25 12.80
N ARG A 104 -5.00 -30.22 12.30
CA ARG A 104 -4.20 -30.04 11.08
C ARG A 104 -5.09 -29.74 9.88
N THR A 105 -6.17 -30.51 9.68
CA THR A 105 -7.13 -30.24 8.60
C THR A 105 -7.78 -28.87 8.73
N LEU A 106 -8.21 -28.47 9.93
CA LEU A 106 -8.79 -27.14 10.16
C LEU A 106 -7.81 -26.02 9.80
N ILE A 107 -6.54 -26.13 10.21
CA ILE A 107 -5.50 -25.14 9.87
C ILE A 107 -5.26 -25.08 8.36
N LEU A 108 -5.20 -26.23 7.69
CA LEU A 108 -5.04 -26.27 6.23
C LEU A 108 -6.25 -25.64 5.52
N LEU A 109 -7.48 -25.87 5.99
CA LEU A 109 -8.68 -25.24 5.44
C LEU A 109 -8.69 -23.72 5.64
N VAL A 110 -8.31 -23.24 6.83
CA VAL A 110 -8.18 -21.80 7.11
C VAL A 110 -7.07 -21.17 6.26
N GLY A 111 -5.95 -21.86 6.09
CA GLY A 111 -4.85 -21.41 5.23
C GLY A 111 -5.23 -21.35 3.75
N MET A 112 -5.95 -22.37 3.25
CA MET A 112 -6.48 -22.39 1.89
C MET A 112 -7.49 -21.27 1.67
N PHE A 113 -8.38 -21.02 2.63
CA PHE A 113 -9.29 -19.88 2.59
C PHE A 113 -8.53 -18.55 2.53
N GLY A 114 -7.50 -18.36 3.36
CA GLY A 114 -6.62 -17.19 3.30
C GLY A 114 -5.93 -17.02 1.95
N ALA A 115 -5.41 -18.10 1.36
CA ALA A 115 -4.80 -18.07 0.04
C ALA A 115 -5.79 -17.65 -1.05
N THR A 116 -7.05 -18.12 -0.99
CA THR A 116 -8.09 -17.68 -1.95
C THR A 116 -8.44 -16.21 -1.82
N LEU A 117 -8.45 -15.65 -0.60
CA LEU A 117 -8.65 -14.21 -0.38
C LEU A 117 -7.49 -13.40 -0.98
N PHE A 118 -6.24 -13.86 -0.80
CA PHE A 118 -5.06 -13.22 -1.39
C PHE A 118 -5.07 -13.27 -2.93
N PHE A 119 -5.55 -14.37 -3.53
CA PHE A 119 -5.78 -14.42 -4.97
C PHE A 119 -6.81 -13.38 -5.44
N GLY A 120 -7.87 -13.15 -4.66
CA GLY A 120 -8.85 -12.09 -4.92
C GLY A 120 -8.21 -10.71 -4.92
N ASP A 121 -7.39 -10.42 -3.91
CA ASP A 121 -6.61 -9.18 -3.82
C ASP A 121 -5.66 -9.00 -5.02
N SER A 122 -5.01 -10.08 -5.45
CA SER A 122 -4.12 -10.09 -6.62
C SER A 122 -4.80 -9.74 -7.95
N VAL A 123 -6.12 -9.89 -8.03
CA VAL A 123 -6.90 -9.49 -9.21
C VAL A 123 -7.38 -8.03 -9.09
N ILE A 124 -7.77 -7.60 -7.89
CA ILE A 124 -8.35 -6.27 -7.66
C ILE A 124 -7.28 -5.18 -7.63
N THR A 125 -6.17 -5.42 -6.96
CA THR A 125 -5.13 -4.41 -6.71
C THR A 125 -4.55 -3.79 -7.99
N PRO A 126 -4.19 -4.56 -9.03
CA PRO A 126 -3.72 -3.97 -10.28
C PRO A 126 -4.75 -3.03 -10.93
N ALA A 127 -6.03 -3.38 -10.86
CA ALA A 127 -7.09 -2.57 -11.46
C ALA A 127 -7.28 -1.25 -10.70
N VAL A 128 -7.43 -1.30 -9.38
CA VAL A 128 -7.62 -0.11 -8.53
C VAL A 128 -6.40 0.80 -8.58
N THR A 129 -5.21 0.23 -8.48
CA THR A 129 -3.96 0.99 -8.42
C THR A 129 -3.63 1.67 -9.75
N VAL A 130 -3.79 0.98 -10.89
CA VAL A 130 -3.57 1.60 -12.21
C VAL A 130 -4.63 2.65 -12.51
N MET A 131 -5.90 2.40 -12.16
CA MET A 131 -6.96 3.38 -12.34
C MET A 131 -6.69 4.64 -11.52
N GLY A 132 -6.40 4.51 -10.23
CA GLY A 132 -6.07 5.64 -9.36
C GLY A 132 -4.86 6.45 -9.84
N ALA A 133 -3.86 5.79 -10.46
CA ALA A 133 -2.73 6.50 -11.07
C ALA A 133 -3.12 7.29 -12.32
N VAL A 134 -4.02 6.76 -13.15
CA VAL A 134 -4.45 7.38 -14.41
C VAL A 134 -5.48 8.48 -14.16
N GLU A 135 -6.28 8.42 -13.10
CA GLU A 135 -7.28 9.46 -12.74
C GLU A 135 -6.67 10.86 -12.59
N GLY A 136 -5.36 10.97 -12.33
CA GLY A 136 -4.67 12.26 -12.31
C GLY A 136 -4.73 13.04 -13.62
N ILE A 137 -5.01 12.40 -14.77
CA ILE A 137 -5.23 13.12 -16.04
C ILE A 137 -6.50 13.99 -15.99
N GLU A 138 -7.50 13.62 -15.19
CA GLU A 138 -8.73 14.41 -15.01
C GLU A 138 -8.44 15.74 -14.30
N VAL A 139 -7.41 15.78 -13.46
CA VAL A 139 -6.97 16.99 -12.77
C VAL A 139 -6.30 17.98 -13.73
N ILE A 140 -5.69 17.49 -14.81
CA ILE A 140 -5.14 18.33 -15.88
C ILE A 140 -6.26 18.96 -16.70
N THR A 141 -7.21 18.13 -17.15
CA THR A 141 -8.42 18.59 -17.84
C THR A 141 -9.57 17.59 -17.68
N PRO A 142 -10.78 18.05 -17.27
CA PRO A 142 -11.95 17.18 -17.13
C PRO A 142 -12.34 16.47 -18.43
N ALA A 143 -11.96 17.00 -19.60
CA ALA A 143 -12.22 16.38 -20.89
C ALA A 143 -11.51 15.03 -21.06
N LEU A 144 -10.46 14.75 -20.28
CA LEU A 144 -9.72 13.49 -20.34
C LEU A 144 -10.35 12.35 -19.52
N LYS A 145 -11.42 12.61 -18.77
CA LYS A 145 -12.16 11.61 -17.98
C LYS A 145 -12.57 10.37 -18.80
N ALA A 146 -13.02 10.58 -20.02
CA ALA A 146 -13.42 9.49 -20.92
C ALA A 146 -12.27 8.53 -21.29
N TYR A 147 -11.02 8.95 -21.11
CA TYR A 147 -9.82 8.18 -21.45
C TYR A 147 -9.22 7.44 -20.25
N VAL A 148 -9.66 7.68 -19.01
CA VAL A 148 -9.11 7.02 -17.82
C VAL A 148 -9.22 5.50 -17.91
N VAL A 149 -10.42 5.00 -18.19
CA VAL A 149 -10.67 3.55 -18.31
C VAL A 149 -9.92 2.94 -19.51
N PRO A 150 -10.02 3.48 -20.75
CA PRO A 150 -9.25 2.97 -21.88
C PRO A 150 -7.73 2.93 -21.67
N ILE A 151 -7.15 3.99 -21.09
CA ILE A 151 -5.71 4.06 -20.81
C ILE A 151 -5.33 3.04 -19.74
N SER A 152 -6.13 2.89 -18.69
CA SER A 152 -5.89 1.89 -17.63
C SER A 152 -5.89 0.47 -18.20
N VAL A 153 -6.87 0.14 -19.04
CA VAL A 153 -6.93 -1.15 -19.74
C VAL A 153 -5.70 -1.36 -20.63
N LEU A 154 -5.29 -0.34 -21.38
CA LEU A 154 -4.09 -0.41 -22.22
C LEU A 154 -2.83 -0.68 -21.38
N ILE A 155 -2.65 0.03 -20.26
CA ILE A 155 -1.52 -0.18 -19.35
C ILE A 155 -1.53 -1.60 -18.79
N LEU A 156 -2.68 -2.11 -18.35
CA LEU A 156 -2.80 -3.47 -17.83
C LEU A 156 -2.48 -4.51 -18.92
N VAL A 157 -3.05 -4.37 -20.12
CA VAL A 157 -2.77 -5.29 -21.24
C VAL A 157 -1.28 -5.30 -21.57
N LEU A 158 -0.63 -4.14 -21.64
CA LEU A 158 0.81 -4.04 -21.88
C LEU A 158 1.63 -4.67 -20.75
N LEU A 159 1.26 -4.41 -19.50
CA LEU A 159 1.88 -4.96 -18.31
C LEU A 159 1.82 -6.49 -18.32
N PHE A 160 0.63 -7.09 -18.46
CA PHE A 160 0.44 -8.54 -18.50
C PHE A 160 1.10 -9.15 -19.74
N SER A 161 1.10 -8.45 -20.88
CA SER A 161 1.79 -8.92 -22.09
C SER A 161 3.31 -8.93 -21.92
N ALA A 162 3.88 -7.98 -21.19
CA ALA A 162 5.32 -7.89 -20.94
C ALA A 162 5.80 -8.91 -19.91
N GLN A 163 4.93 -9.40 -19.02
CA GLN A 163 5.30 -10.40 -17.99
C GLN A 163 5.87 -11.70 -18.56
N ARG A 164 5.46 -12.10 -19.77
CA ARG A 164 5.98 -13.32 -20.44
C ARG A 164 7.51 -13.31 -20.65
N PHE A 165 8.14 -12.14 -20.61
CA PHE A 165 9.59 -11.97 -20.82
C PHE A 165 10.41 -12.05 -19.51
N GLY A 166 9.74 -12.26 -18.37
CA GLY A 166 10.37 -12.39 -17.05
C GLY A 166 10.66 -11.05 -16.38
N THR A 167 10.48 -11.03 -15.05
CA THR A 167 10.67 -9.84 -14.19
C THR A 167 12.13 -9.45 -13.98
N GLY A 168 13.07 -10.35 -14.30
CA GLY A 168 14.51 -10.19 -14.04
C GLY A 168 15.19 -9.03 -14.77
N ALA A 169 14.69 -8.61 -15.94
CA ALA A 169 15.25 -7.48 -16.68
C ALA A 169 14.83 -6.11 -16.10
N PHE A 170 13.60 -6.02 -15.55
CA PHE A 170 13.02 -4.77 -15.07
C PHE A 170 13.19 -4.53 -13.56
N GLY A 171 13.42 -5.58 -12.77
CA GLY A 171 13.55 -5.48 -11.30
C GLY A 171 14.62 -4.51 -10.81
N LYS A 172 15.68 -4.25 -11.60
CA LYS A 172 16.73 -3.28 -11.26
C LYS A 172 16.25 -1.82 -11.27
N LEU A 173 15.23 -1.50 -12.07
CA LEU A 173 14.67 -0.15 -12.17
C LEU A 173 13.58 0.11 -11.12
N PHE A 174 12.98 -0.94 -10.54
CA PHE A 174 11.88 -0.80 -9.60
C PHE A 174 12.30 -0.04 -8.33
N GLY A 175 13.44 -0.40 -7.76
CA GLY A 175 13.97 0.25 -6.55
C GLY A 175 14.14 1.77 -6.71
N PRO A 176 14.91 2.26 -7.71
CA PRO A 176 15.05 3.69 -7.96
C PRO A 176 13.74 4.42 -8.23
N ILE A 177 12.81 3.84 -9.01
CA ILE A 177 11.52 4.47 -9.31
C ILE A 177 10.69 4.64 -8.03
N ILE A 178 10.59 3.58 -7.22
CA ILE A 178 9.82 3.62 -5.98
C ILE A 178 10.50 4.51 -4.93
N LEU A 179 11.84 4.62 -4.94
CA LEU A 179 12.54 5.58 -4.11
C LEU A 179 12.16 7.04 -4.45
N VAL A 180 12.11 7.37 -5.75
CA VAL A 180 11.66 8.70 -6.20
C VAL A 180 10.20 8.93 -5.83
N TRP A 181 9.34 7.91 -5.99
CA TRP A 181 7.94 7.95 -5.57
C TRP A 181 7.79 8.28 -4.08
N PHE A 182 8.37 7.49 -3.18
CA PHE A 182 8.28 7.73 -1.73
C PHE A 182 8.91 9.05 -1.31
N SER A 183 10.00 9.46 -1.95
CA SER A 183 10.60 10.78 -1.70
C SER A 183 9.62 11.90 -2.06
N GLY A 184 8.94 11.79 -3.21
CA GLY A 184 7.89 12.73 -3.62
C GLY A 184 6.73 12.77 -2.62
N LEU A 185 6.26 11.60 -2.16
CA LEU A 185 5.22 11.49 -1.13
C LEU A 185 5.59 12.22 0.15
N ALA A 186 6.80 11.99 0.66
CA ALA A 186 7.32 12.59 1.88
C ALA A 186 7.47 14.11 1.76
N ILE A 187 8.06 14.59 0.65
CA ILE A 187 8.30 16.03 0.41
C ILE A 187 6.96 16.78 0.32
N VAL A 188 6.06 16.32 -0.54
CA VAL A 188 4.77 17.00 -0.77
C VAL A 188 3.86 16.90 0.46
N GLY A 189 3.92 15.78 1.18
CA GLY A 189 3.27 15.61 2.48
C GLY A 189 3.74 16.64 3.50
N ALA A 190 5.06 16.76 3.70
CA ALA A 190 5.65 17.72 4.63
C ALA A 190 5.30 19.18 4.29
N LEU A 191 5.25 19.53 3.01
CA LEU A 191 4.85 20.88 2.56
C LEU A 191 3.42 21.21 2.98
N HIS A 192 2.46 20.31 2.81
CA HIS A 192 1.06 20.56 3.22
C HIS A 192 0.89 20.55 4.73
N ILE A 193 1.61 19.68 5.45
CA ILE A 193 1.62 19.70 6.93
C ILE A 193 2.06 21.07 7.46
N SER A 194 3.04 21.71 6.81
CA SER A 194 3.49 23.06 7.24
C SER A 194 2.40 24.13 7.10
N GLN A 195 1.42 23.93 6.22
CA GLN A 195 0.29 24.84 6.00
C GLN A 195 -0.89 24.56 6.96
N ALA A 196 -1.07 23.31 7.42
CA ALA A 196 -2.04 22.96 8.46
C ALA A 196 -1.41 22.09 9.55
N PRO A 197 -0.58 22.66 10.46
CA PRO A 197 0.12 21.89 11.48
C PRO A 197 -0.81 21.15 12.46
N GLU A 198 -2.08 21.55 12.54
CA GLU A 198 -3.06 20.89 13.37
C GLU A 198 -3.33 19.44 12.98
N ILE A 199 -3.02 19.02 11.73
CA ILE A 199 -3.15 17.62 11.33
C ILE A 199 -2.22 16.69 12.14
N LEU A 200 -1.14 17.22 12.73
CA LEU A 200 -0.22 16.46 13.58
C LEU A 200 -0.89 15.92 14.85
N LYS A 201 -2.06 16.45 15.22
CA LYS A 201 -2.94 15.86 16.24
C LYS A 201 -3.24 14.39 15.95
N ALA A 202 -3.25 13.97 14.68
CA ALA A 202 -3.46 12.59 14.27
C ALA A 202 -2.45 11.59 14.87
N LEU A 203 -1.28 12.05 15.32
CA LEU A 203 -0.31 11.21 16.02
C LEU A 203 -0.82 10.74 17.40
N ASN A 204 -1.75 11.46 18.01
CA ASN A 204 -2.38 11.05 19.26
C ASN A 204 -3.48 10.00 18.96
N PRO A 205 -3.36 8.76 19.49
CA PRO A 205 -4.31 7.67 19.20
C PRO A 205 -5.73 7.94 19.70
N VAL A 206 -5.91 8.90 20.61
CA VAL A 206 -7.23 9.31 21.08
C VAL A 206 -8.14 9.72 19.92
N TYR A 207 -7.63 10.43 18.92
CA TYR A 207 -8.42 10.84 17.75
C TYR A 207 -8.87 9.65 16.90
N ALA A 208 -8.05 8.60 16.77
CA ALA A 208 -8.45 7.36 16.11
C ALA A 208 -9.57 6.66 16.90
N VAL A 209 -9.43 6.56 18.21
CA VAL A 209 -10.45 5.93 19.08
C VAL A 209 -11.77 6.70 19.02
N GLU A 210 -11.72 8.03 19.13
CA GLU A 210 -12.90 8.89 19.06
C GLU A 210 -13.59 8.77 17.69
N PHE A 211 -12.83 8.80 16.59
CA PHE A 211 -13.36 8.59 15.25
C PHE A 211 -14.05 7.24 15.08
N LEU A 212 -13.49 6.18 15.64
CA LEU A 212 -14.04 4.83 15.55
C LEU A 212 -15.32 4.66 16.39
N VAL A 213 -15.41 5.34 17.54
CA VAL A 213 -16.56 5.22 18.45
C VAL A 213 -17.71 6.14 18.04
N ASP A 214 -17.43 7.30 17.45
CA ASP A 214 -18.42 8.34 17.12
C ASP A 214 -19.57 7.85 16.22
N ARG A 215 -19.31 6.87 15.33
CA ARG A 215 -20.23 6.48 14.25
C ARG A 215 -20.93 5.15 14.44
N GLY A 216 -20.65 4.43 15.53
CA GLY A 216 -21.20 3.09 15.77
C GLY A 216 -21.03 2.16 14.57
N TRP A 217 -22.12 1.59 14.05
CA TRP A 217 -22.09 0.61 12.96
C TRP A 217 -21.72 1.21 11.58
N HIS A 218 -21.96 2.51 11.37
CA HIS A 218 -21.63 3.17 10.10
C HIS A 218 -20.13 3.31 9.88
N VAL A 219 -19.33 3.19 10.95
CA VAL A 219 -17.87 3.19 10.86
C VAL A 219 -17.32 2.00 10.09
N LEU A 220 -18.10 0.92 9.92
CA LEU A 220 -17.66 -0.26 9.18
C LEU A 220 -17.30 0.05 7.72
N ALA A 221 -18.06 0.94 7.07
CA ALA A 221 -17.78 1.37 5.70
C ALA A 221 -16.47 2.18 5.64
N ALA A 222 -16.30 3.13 6.57
CA ALA A 222 -15.07 3.92 6.68
C ALA A 222 -13.85 3.06 7.03
N LEU A 223 -14.02 2.05 7.89
CA LEU A 223 -12.99 1.07 8.22
C LEU A 223 -12.58 0.26 6.99
N GLY A 224 -13.53 -0.15 6.15
CA GLY A 224 -13.24 -0.79 4.86
C GLY A 224 -12.34 0.08 3.97
N ALA A 225 -12.66 1.37 3.85
CA ALA A 225 -11.83 2.33 3.12
C ALA A 225 -10.48 2.61 3.80
N ILE A 226 -10.40 2.60 5.13
CA ILE A 226 -9.14 2.77 5.87
C ILE A 226 -8.22 1.55 5.69
N VAL A 227 -8.77 0.34 5.59
CA VAL A 227 -8.00 -0.89 5.35
C VAL A 227 -7.24 -0.83 4.03
N LEU A 228 -7.71 -0.05 3.05
CA LEU A 228 -6.99 0.23 1.81
C LEU A 228 -5.61 0.90 2.03
N ALA A 229 -5.38 1.58 3.15
CA ALA A 229 -4.05 2.11 3.48
C ALA A 229 -3.07 1.04 3.99
N LEU A 230 -3.59 -0.16 4.29
CA LEU A 230 -2.86 -1.27 4.90
C LEU A 230 -2.67 -2.44 3.93
N THR A 231 -3.29 -2.39 2.75
CA THR A 231 -3.17 -3.42 1.70
C THR A 231 -1.73 -3.50 1.20
N GLY A 232 -1.27 -4.72 0.93
CA GLY A 232 0.13 -4.99 0.57
C GLY A 232 1.03 -5.34 1.75
N ALA A 233 0.50 -5.34 2.99
CA ALA A 233 1.22 -5.88 4.14
C ALA A 233 1.37 -7.41 4.10
N GLU A 234 0.67 -8.10 3.20
CA GLU A 234 0.82 -9.52 2.91
C GLU A 234 1.99 -9.77 1.96
N ALA A 235 2.18 -8.89 0.97
CA ALA A 235 3.27 -8.99 -0.02
C ALA A 235 4.65 -8.93 0.65
N LEU A 236 4.83 -8.06 1.66
CA LEU A 236 6.06 -8.02 2.46
C LEU A 236 6.39 -9.33 3.16
N TYR A 237 5.38 -10.12 3.53
CA TYR A 237 5.64 -11.39 4.18
C TYR A 237 5.95 -12.47 3.15
N ALA A 238 5.27 -12.47 2.00
CA ALA A 238 5.55 -13.38 0.89
C ALA A 238 6.98 -13.23 0.35
N ASP A 239 7.46 -11.99 0.21
CA ASP A 239 8.79 -11.70 -0.35
C ASP A 239 9.97 -11.85 0.63
N MET A 240 9.71 -12.36 1.83
CA MET A 240 10.76 -12.60 2.82
C MET A 240 11.82 -13.60 2.33
N GLY A 241 11.46 -14.59 1.51
CA GLY A 241 12.41 -15.56 0.94
C GLY A 241 13.43 -14.94 0.01
N HIS A 242 13.02 -13.91 -0.76
CA HIS A 242 13.89 -13.25 -1.74
C HIS A 242 14.84 -12.23 -1.10
N PHE A 243 14.34 -11.41 -0.17
CA PHE A 243 15.11 -10.29 0.38
C PHE A 243 15.60 -10.50 1.81
N GLY A 244 14.95 -11.39 2.57
CA GLY A 244 15.17 -11.55 4.00
C GLY A 244 14.54 -10.44 4.84
N LYS A 245 14.44 -10.69 6.15
CA LYS A 245 13.78 -9.78 7.11
C LYS A 245 14.45 -8.43 7.28
N THR A 246 15.78 -8.35 7.18
CA THR A 246 16.53 -7.12 7.52
C THR A 246 16.37 -6.02 6.47
N PRO A 247 16.53 -6.29 5.15
CA PRO A 247 16.28 -5.28 4.12
C PRO A 247 14.84 -4.76 4.12
N ILE A 248 13.86 -5.66 4.30
CA ILE A 248 12.44 -5.31 4.40
C ILE A 248 12.21 -4.34 5.58
N ARG A 249 12.72 -4.67 6.77
CA ARG A 249 12.63 -3.82 7.97
C ARG A 249 13.29 -2.45 7.79
N LEU A 250 14.43 -2.40 7.10
CA LEU A 250 15.15 -1.15 6.88
C LEU A 250 14.39 -0.25 5.90
N ALA A 251 13.92 -0.81 4.77
CA ALA A 251 13.11 -0.07 3.80
C ALA A 251 11.82 0.49 4.45
N TRP A 252 11.15 -0.33 5.28
CA TRP A 252 9.97 0.11 6.02
C TRP A 252 10.25 1.31 6.93
N SER A 253 11.22 1.16 7.83
CA SER A 253 11.45 2.12 8.91
C SER A 253 12.10 3.42 8.44
N THR A 254 12.91 3.38 7.37
CA THR A 254 13.66 4.55 6.89
C THR A 254 12.97 5.33 5.78
N MET A 255 12.13 4.69 4.97
CA MET A 255 11.54 5.30 3.79
C MET A 255 10.02 5.18 3.76
N VAL A 256 9.50 3.96 3.80
CA VAL A 256 8.07 3.70 3.50
C VAL A 256 7.16 4.28 4.57
N LEU A 257 7.37 3.93 5.84
CA LEU A 257 6.54 4.42 6.95
C LEU A 257 6.58 5.96 7.06
N PRO A 258 7.75 6.63 7.08
CA PRO A 258 7.80 8.08 7.10
C PRO A 258 7.08 8.72 5.91
N ALA A 259 7.29 8.21 4.69
CA ALA A 259 6.69 8.76 3.49
C ALA A 259 5.16 8.63 3.48
N LEU A 260 4.63 7.45 3.82
CA LEU A 260 3.18 7.23 3.91
C LEU A 260 2.55 8.08 5.01
N ALA A 261 3.14 8.11 6.20
CA ALA A 261 2.65 8.92 7.31
C ALA A 261 2.59 10.41 6.94
N LEU A 262 3.68 10.95 6.37
CA LEU A 262 3.74 12.34 5.91
C LEU A 262 2.73 12.60 4.79
N ASN A 263 2.54 11.69 3.86
CA ASN A 263 1.61 11.90 2.76
C ASN A 263 0.15 11.90 3.22
N TYR A 264 -0.26 10.94 4.05
CA TYR A 264 -1.63 10.91 4.59
C TYR A 264 -1.94 12.14 5.46
N MET A 265 -1.00 12.56 6.31
CA MET A 265 -1.11 13.81 7.05
C MET A 265 -1.13 15.03 6.11
N GLY A 266 -0.33 15.03 5.05
CA GLY A 266 -0.35 16.10 4.05
C GLY A 266 -1.67 16.19 3.29
N GLN A 267 -2.26 15.07 2.87
CA GLN A 267 -3.57 15.07 2.22
C GLN A 267 -4.67 15.52 3.19
N GLY A 268 -4.61 15.10 4.46
CA GLY A 268 -5.51 15.59 5.51
C GLY A 268 -5.39 17.11 5.70
N ALA A 269 -4.16 17.63 5.73
CA ALA A 269 -3.89 19.06 5.81
C ALA A 269 -4.43 19.84 4.61
N LEU A 270 -4.31 19.29 3.39
CA LEU A 270 -4.90 19.87 2.18
C LEU A 270 -6.43 19.98 2.31
N LEU A 271 -7.09 18.89 2.71
CA LEU A 271 -8.55 18.82 2.79
C LEU A 271 -9.15 19.69 3.92
N ILE A 272 -8.37 19.99 4.96
CA ILE A 272 -8.77 20.96 5.99
C ILE A 272 -8.92 22.38 5.40
N HIS A 273 -8.02 22.78 4.51
CA HIS A 273 -8.03 24.12 3.90
C HIS A 273 -8.86 24.20 2.62
N ASP A 274 -8.80 23.17 1.79
CA ASP A 274 -9.53 23.07 0.52
C ASP A 274 -10.33 21.76 0.47
N PRO A 275 -11.55 21.74 1.03
CA PRO A 275 -12.43 20.58 0.97
C PRO A 275 -12.80 20.17 -0.47
N SER A 276 -12.71 21.09 -1.45
CA SER A 276 -13.02 20.77 -2.85
C SER A 276 -11.98 19.85 -3.49
N ALA A 277 -10.79 19.75 -2.90
CA ALA A 277 -9.75 18.81 -3.30
C ALA A 277 -10.14 17.34 -3.11
N ILE A 278 -11.27 17.04 -2.42
CA ILE A 278 -11.76 15.66 -2.27
C ILE A 278 -12.00 14.95 -3.61
N ALA A 279 -12.21 15.70 -4.71
CA ALA A 279 -12.34 15.11 -6.03
C ALA A 279 -11.11 14.27 -6.45
N ASN A 280 -9.91 14.68 -6.04
CA ASN A 280 -8.70 13.89 -6.18
C ASN A 280 -7.62 14.40 -5.19
N PRO A 281 -7.66 13.95 -3.92
CA PRO A 281 -6.83 14.51 -2.85
C PRO A 281 -5.34 14.42 -3.16
N PHE A 282 -4.92 13.30 -3.75
CA PHE A 282 -3.52 13.03 -4.08
C PHE A 282 -2.97 14.00 -5.13
N PHE A 283 -3.57 14.04 -6.32
CA PHE A 283 -3.03 14.86 -7.42
C PHE A 283 -3.21 16.36 -7.17
N LYS A 284 -4.19 16.76 -6.34
CA LYS A 284 -4.39 18.14 -5.90
C LYS A 284 -3.33 18.63 -4.91
N MET A 285 -2.53 17.76 -4.32
CA MET A 285 -1.35 18.18 -3.54
C MET A 285 -0.24 18.77 -4.42
N PHE A 286 -0.27 18.53 -5.74
CA PHE A 286 0.78 19.00 -6.64
C PHE A 286 0.35 20.28 -7.36
N PRO A 287 1.26 21.26 -7.53
CA PRO A 287 1.01 22.37 -8.44
C PRO A 287 0.70 21.86 -9.84
N GLN A 288 -0.16 22.56 -10.59
CA GLN A 288 -0.67 22.11 -11.89
C GLN A 288 0.44 21.68 -12.89
N ALA A 289 1.59 22.37 -12.88
CA ALA A 289 2.73 22.04 -13.73
C ALA A 289 3.37 20.66 -13.44
N TRP A 290 3.24 20.15 -12.22
CA TRP A 290 3.81 18.87 -11.77
C TRP A 290 2.86 17.69 -11.94
N VAL A 291 1.56 17.92 -12.17
CA VAL A 291 0.57 16.85 -12.27
C VAL A 291 0.92 15.86 -13.38
N ALA A 292 1.27 16.32 -14.59
CA ALA A 292 1.60 15.43 -15.70
C ALA A 292 2.83 14.52 -15.42
N PRO A 293 3.99 15.06 -14.96
CA PRO A 293 5.10 14.22 -14.51
C PRO A 293 4.72 13.22 -13.41
N VAL A 294 3.90 13.65 -12.45
CA VAL A 294 3.47 12.81 -11.32
C VAL A 294 2.51 11.71 -11.76
N VAL A 295 1.63 11.95 -12.74
CA VAL A 295 0.79 10.91 -13.34
C VAL A 295 1.65 9.82 -13.98
N VAL A 296 2.71 10.19 -14.71
CA VAL A 296 3.63 9.21 -15.29
C VAL A 296 4.36 8.43 -14.19
N LEU A 297 4.82 9.10 -13.14
CA LEU A 297 5.47 8.44 -12.00
C LEU A 297 4.52 7.52 -11.24
N ALA A 298 3.28 7.95 -11.00
CA ALA A 298 2.23 7.16 -10.38
C ALA A 298 1.89 5.93 -11.23
N ALA A 299 1.80 6.08 -12.56
CA ALA A 299 1.57 4.95 -13.46
C ALA A 299 2.73 3.95 -13.42
N MET A 300 3.98 4.42 -13.36
CA MET A 300 5.13 3.53 -13.16
C MET A 300 5.09 2.83 -11.81
N ALA A 301 4.79 3.55 -10.73
CA ALA A 301 4.65 2.97 -9.39
C ALA A 301 3.51 1.94 -9.34
N ALA A 302 2.39 2.22 -10.01
CA ALA A 302 1.23 1.34 -10.13
C ALA A 302 1.53 0.05 -10.89
N VAL A 303 2.30 0.16 -11.97
CA VAL A 303 2.79 -1.01 -12.72
C VAL A 303 3.68 -1.88 -11.83
N ILE A 304 4.58 -1.26 -11.06
CA ILE A 304 5.48 -1.96 -10.14
C ILE A 304 4.69 -2.62 -8.99
N ALA A 305 3.74 -1.91 -8.40
CA ALA A 305 2.81 -2.43 -7.39
C ALA A 305 2.06 -3.66 -7.89
N SER A 306 1.51 -3.58 -9.10
CA SER A 306 0.81 -4.71 -9.73
C SER A 306 1.73 -5.92 -9.91
N GLN A 307 3.00 -5.72 -10.28
CA GLN A 307 3.97 -6.82 -10.38
C GLN A 307 4.26 -7.49 -9.05
N ALA A 308 4.33 -6.72 -7.96
CA ALA A 308 4.59 -7.23 -6.61
C ALA A 308 3.54 -8.25 -6.20
N VAL A 309 2.27 -7.86 -6.33
CA VAL A 309 1.14 -8.70 -5.93
C VAL A 309 1.02 -9.95 -6.79
N ILE A 310 1.20 -9.79 -8.11
CA ILE A 310 1.16 -10.93 -9.04
C ILE A 310 2.30 -11.92 -8.76
N SER A 311 3.51 -11.41 -8.48
CA SER A 311 4.66 -12.26 -8.14
C SER A 311 4.41 -13.00 -6.82
N GLY A 312 3.85 -12.32 -5.81
CA GLY A 312 3.42 -12.94 -4.56
C GLY A 312 2.37 -14.04 -4.76
N ALA A 313 1.46 -13.87 -5.74
CA ALA A 313 0.45 -14.87 -6.07
C ALA A 313 1.05 -16.13 -6.71
N PHE A 314 2.07 -15.98 -7.56
CA PHE A 314 2.77 -17.10 -8.20
C PHE A 314 3.81 -17.79 -7.29
N SER A 315 4.30 -17.11 -6.26
CA SER A 315 5.20 -17.71 -5.27
C SER A 315 4.51 -18.60 -4.23
N MET A 316 3.17 -18.63 -4.25
CA MET A 316 2.38 -19.59 -3.48
C MET A 316 2.42 -20.97 -4.15
#